data_AF-A0A6S7HRQ5-F1
#
_entry.id   AF-A0A6S7HRQ5-F1
#
_cell.length_a   1.000
_cell.length_b   1.000
_cell.length_c   1.000
_cell.angle_alpha   90.00
_cell.angle_beta   90.00
_cell.angle_gamma   90.00
#
_symmetry.space_group_name_H-M   'P 1'
#
loop_
_entity.id
_entity.type
_entity.pdbx_description
1 polymer ?
#
loop_
_entity_poly.entity_id
_entity_poly.type
_entity_poly.pdbx_seq_one_letter_code
_entity_poly.pdbx_strand_id
1 'polypeptide(L)'
;MIFTLSSTTQLFSPGHEEGDTLLSAGLGRRKLVCPNKNASHSEFQKFLESEFPRLKAGGGFELLRAVGGGGGKRRLQVIPPGTEGYSIPYIRGVVDSGIVFVRPLQANLDTSRLSFDATNPKSPKIECMNCGKSFGIQELKVHVKDCSQASTRPPVYAASATPQGSQQVPLPTAVNPPVGTFVLSLLQCCPPLVRTCFGCSQSLKLGGIIASPPSATTSSSPDPLNTDDVMMLPKPGNEVIKRSDRDTLTKQEQQHLASLQGRASILEERDTNGDIRKLSDKIQSKGPLYQITFNRSKKVLTEAIRIYKSKHIKLDRPPVVYFVSEDEKGEIIEEDAADVGGPKKEFFYLILQGLLSSTSPHIFEGALGHKIPVHSQQAVLQEIYLMTGKVIAHAAIHGCVPTVGIAKPLIKYVVSGCPEAASKVVTIDDIPDPSIRKIVEDIGNADSNLLDELNSEEEVQSFINQSGCSQAIITTNNKNVVAFEVMVYIVIFKRIREMEQLRQGIDSLSLCTLLRKYRNMVQIFFPTEAESVITIDVLKKILKSEPQTDDDKNTLQFFIRYLEEVSERKEGIVKCVELKHSVASYGGQ
;
A
#
# COMPACT_ATOMS: atom_id res chain seq x y z
N MET A 1 -28.31 15.69 8.44
CA MET A 1 -27.33 16.18 9.45
C MET A 1 -27.40 17.70 9.47
N ILE A 2 -27.19 18.37 10.61
CA ILE A 2 -27.35 19.84 10.70
C ILE A 2 -26.03 20.51 11.08
N PHE A 3 -25.77 21.68 10.50
CA PHE A 3 -24.63 22.53 10.84
C PHE A 3 -25.11 23.95 11.14
N THR A 4 -24.98 24.40 12.38
CA THR A 4 -25.45 25.73 12.81
C THR A 4 -24.33 26.77 12.70
N LEU A 5 -24.60 27.85 11.97
CA LEU A 5 -23.73 28.99 11.70
C LEU A 5 -24.01 30.13 12.70
N SER A 6 -23.07 31.07 12.86
CA SER A 6 -23.23 32.22 13.74
C SER A 6 -23.61 33.51 13.02
N SER A 7 -23.29 33.67 11.74
CA SER A 7 -23.52 34.91 10.99
C SER A 7 -24.81 34.86 10.15
N THR A 8 -25.59 35.93 10.17
CA THR A 8 -26.80 36.10 9.35
C THR A 8 -26.48 36.19 7.85
N THR A 9 -25.29 36.67 7.51
CA THR A 9 -24.85 36.90 6.12
C THR A 9 -23.90 35.82 5.59
N GLN A 10 -23.78 34.68 6.28
CA GLN A 10 -22.87 33.63 5.84
C GLN A 10 -23.32 33.00 4.51
N LEU A 11 -22.43 33.07 3.51
CA LEU A 11 -22.67 32.59 2.14
C LEU A 11 -21.82 31.37 1.76
N PHE A 12 -20.88 30.96 2.61
CA PHE A 12 -19.99 29.83 2.35
C PHE A 12 -19.95 28.89 3.55
N SER A 13 -19.78 27.60 3.28
CA SER A 13 -19.60 26.59 4.32
C SER A 13 -18.35 26.90 5.15
N PRO A 14 -18.41 26.74 6.48
CA PRO A 14 -17.30 27.07 7.36
C PRO A 14 -16.08 26.18 7.09
N GLY A 15 -14.89 26.76 7.25
CA GLY A 15 -13.62 26.03 7.22
C GLY A 15 -13.39 25.21 8.49
N HIS A 16 -12.23 24.57 8.61
CA HIS A 16 -11.87 23.76 9.79
C HIS A 16 -11.85 24.61 11.08
N GLU A 17 -11.11 25.72 11.09
CA GLU A 17 -10.93 26.59 12.27
C GLU A 17 -12.24 27.26 12.71
N GLU A 18 -13.03 27.74 11.75
CA GLU A 18 -14.35 28.31 11.99
C GLU A 18 -15.31 27.26 12.55
N GLY A 19 -15.26 26.03 12.01
CA GLY A 19 -16.03 24.89 12.50
C GLY A 19 -15.71 24.52 13.95
N ASP A 20 -14.44 24.53 14.34
CA ASP A 20 -14.00 24.24 15.71
C ASP A 20 -14.44 25.34 16.71
N THR A 21 -14.41 26.60 16.26
CA THR A 21 -14.90 27.75 17.03
C THR A 21 -16.40 27.64 17.28
N LEU A 22 -17.18 27.35 16.23
CA LEU A 22 -18.62 27.15 16.34
C LEU A 22 -18.96 25.95 17.21
N LEU A 23 -18.22 24.85 17.09
CA LEU A 23 -18.42 23.67 17.94
C LEU A 23 -18.15 23.99 19.42
N SER A 24 -17.12 24.78 19.70
CA SER A 24 -16.77 25.24 21.05
C SER A 24 -17.81 26.19 21.66
N ALA A 25 -18.54 26.92 20.82
CA ALA A 25 -19.68 27.77 21.20
C ALA A 25 -21.01 27.00 21.36
N GLY A 26 -21.00 25.68 21.21
CA GLY A 26 -22.20 24.83 21.23
C GLY A 26 -23.04 24.89 19.95
N LEU A 27 -22.53 25.55 18.90
CA LEU A 27 -23.06 25.57 17.54
C LEU A 27 -22.34 24.50 16.69
N GLY A 28 -22.30 24.67 15.37
CA GLY A 28 -21.55 23.80 14.47
C GLY A 28 -22.26 22.49 14.12
N ARG A 29 -21.47 21.49 13.71
CA ARG A 29 -21.97 20.22 13.14
C ARG A 29 -22.58 19.31 14.23
N ARG A 30 -23.84 18.93 14.07
CA ARG A 30 -24.50 17.94 14.95
C ARG A 30 -25.42 16.99 14.18
N LYS A 31 -25.47 15.73 14.62
CA LYS A 31 -26.43 14.73 14.12
C LYS A 31 -27.68 14.80 14.99
N LEU A 32 -28.75 15.37 14.43
CA LEU A 32 -30.06 15.44 15.08
C LEU A 32 -31.01 14.39 14.49
N VAL A 33 -31.84 13.80 15.36
CA VAL A 33 -32.94 12.91 14.98
C VAL A 33 -34.22 13.56 15.52
N CYS A 34 -35.06 14.06 14.62
CA CYS A 34 -36.32 14.69 15.03
C CYS A 34 -37.27 13.60 15.58
N PRO A 35 -37.81 13.75 16.80
CA PRO A 35 -38.71 12.76 17.40
C PRO A 35 -40.00 12.56 16.60
N ASN A 36 -40.56 13.65 16.05
CA ASN A 36 -41.78 13.62 15.26
C ASN A 36 -41.44 13.72 13.76
N LYS A 37 -41.83 12.70 12.97
CA LYS A 37 -41.58 12.66 11.53
C LYS A 37 -42.44 13.64 10.72
N ASN A 38 -43.54 14.13 11.28
CA ASN A 38 -44.48 15.06 10.65
C ASN A 38 -44.52 16.42 11.37
N ALA A 39 -43.43 16.81 12.03
CA ALA A 39 -43.38 18.05 12.79
C ALA A 39 -43.62 19.29 11.89
N SER A 40 -44.48 20.18 12.36
CA SER A 40 -44.75 21.50 11.80
C SER A 40 -43.57 22.47 12.00
N HIS A 41 -43.61 23.64 11.38
CA HIS A 41 -42.54 24.65 11.51
C HIS A 41 -42.29 25.06 12.96
N SER A 42 -43.33 25.32 13.74
CA SER A 42 -43.21 25.70 15.16
C SER A 42 -42.60 24.59 16.01
N GLU A 43 -42.97 23.33 15.77
CA GLU A 43 -42.42 22.18 16.50
C GLU A 43 -40.95 21.93 16.12
N PHE A 44 -40.61 22.10 14.84
CA PHE A 44 -39.24 21.98 14.37
C PHE A 44 -38.35 23.10 14.93
N GLN A 45 -38.86 24.34 14.99
CA GLN A 45 -38.18 25.46 15.62
C GLN A 45 -37.90 25.18 17.10
N LYS A 46 -38.91 24.77 17.88
CA LYS A 46 -38.73 24.42 19.30
C LYS A 46 -37.69 23.31 19.49
N PHE A 47 -37.68 22.31 18.59
CA PHE A 47 -36.68 21.25 18.60
C PHE A 47 -35.27 21.78 18.33
N LEU A 48 -35.07 22.62 17.30
CA LEU A 48 -33.77 23.23 17.01
C LEU A 48 -33.28 24.12 18.14
N GLU A 49 -34.16 24.91 18.76
CA GLU A 49 -33.83 25.76 19.89
C GLU A 49 -33.51 24.96 21.17
N SER A 50 -34.08 23.77 21.33
CA SER A 50 -33.74 22.87 22.44
C SER A 50 -32.34 22.26 22.28
N GLU A 51 -31.94 21.95 21.04
CA GLU A 51 -30.64 21.37 20.75
C GLU A 51 -29.55 22.45 20.59
N PHE A 52 -29.90 23.64 20.11
CA PHE A 52 -29.01 24.80 19.97
C PHE A 52 -29.59 26.02 20.70
N PRO A 53 -29.41 26.13 22.03
CA PRO A 53 -30.02 27.18 22.84
C PRO A 53 -29.71 28.61 22.38
N ARG A 54 -28.49 28.82 21.84
CA ARG A 54 -28.06 30.12 21.32
C ARG A 54 -28.85 30.58 20.09
N LEU A 55 -29.49 29.68 19.36
CA LEU A 55 -30.29 30.02 18.18
C LEU A 55 -31.49 30.93 18.52
N LYS A 56 -32.00 30.88 19.76
CA LYS A 56 -33.08 31.75 20.24
C LYS A 56 -32.74 33.25 20.13
N ALA A 57 -31.47 33.60 20.33
CA ALA A 57 -31.00 34.97 20.21
C ALA A 57 -30.93 35.46 18.75
N GLY A 58 -31.01 34.54 17.77
CA GLY A 58 -30.92 34.85 16.35
C GLY A 58 -32.21 35.38 15.71
N GLY A 59 -33.32 35.43 16.45
CA GLY A 59 -34.60 35.98 15.96
C GLY A 59 -35.21 35.21 14.79
N GLY A 60 -35.03 33.89 14.77
CA GLY A 60 -35.44 33.00 13.68
C GLY A 60 -34.23 32.41 12.94
N PHE A 61 -34.51 31.55 11.96
CA PHE A 61 -33.48 30.85 11.21
C PHE A 61 -33.89 30.59 9.77
N GLU A 62 -32.88 30.46 8.90
CA GLU A 62 -33.05 29.97 7.53
C GLU A 62 -32.25 28.69 7.33
N LEU A 63 -32.78 27.82 6.47
CA LEU A 63 -32.09 26.61 6.05
C LEU A 63 -31.34 26.87 4.74
N LEU A 64 -30.11 26.37 4.66
CA LEU A 64 -29.28 26.46 3.46
C LEU A 64 -28.76 25.09 3.06
N ARG A 65 -28.57 24.91 1.76
CA ARG A 65 -27.87 23.76 1.17
C ARG A 65 -26.58 24.24 0.53
N ALA A 66 -25.54 23.41 0.57
CA ALA A 66 -24.34 23.66 -0.20
C ALA A 66 -24.60 23.36 -1.69
N VAL A 67 -24.15 24.26 -2.58
CA VAL A 67 -24.23 24.11 -4.04
C VAL A 67 -22.83 24.10 -4.64
N GLY A 68 -22.61 23.24 -5.65
CA GLY A 68 -21.31 22.98 -6.28
C GLY A 68 -20.58 21.73 -5.74
N GLY A 69 -19.91 20.99 -6.63
CA GLY A 69 -19.01 19.86 -6.31
C GLY A 69 -17.59 20.34 -5.97
N GLY A 70 -16.83 19.55 -5.20
CA GLY A 70 -15.42 19.82 -4.88
C GLY A 70 -15.06 19.89 -3.38
N GLY A 71 -13.77 19.71 -3.09
CA GLY A 71 -13.19 19.73 -1.74
C GLY A 71 -12.75 21.14 -1.33
N GLY A 72 -13.64 21.93 -0.74
CA GLY A 72 -13.35 23.29 -0.28
C GLY A 72 -14.53 23.99 0.39
N LYS A 73 -14.44 25.32 0.56
CA LYS A 73 -15.56 26.16 1.01
C LYS A 73 -16.64 26.19 -0.07
N ARG A 74 -17.77 25.55 0.19
CA ARG A 74 -18.91 25.49 -0.75
C ARG A 74 -19.83 26.67 -0.56
N ARG A 75 -20.35 27.22 -1.65
CA ARG A 75 -21.35 28.29 -1.60
C ARG A 75 -22.66 27.73 -1.02
N LEU A 76 -23.29 28.49 -0.14
CA LEU A 76 -24.56 28.15 0.49
C LEU A 76 -25.69 28.86 -0.25
N GLN A 77 -26.72 28.10 -0.61
CA GLN A 77 -27.96 28.59 -1.20
C GLN A 77 -29.10 28.41 -0.19
N VAL A 78 -29.89 29.46 0.02
CA VAL A 78 -31.07 29.41 0.88
C VAL A 78 -32.10 28.44 0.30
N ILE A 79 -32.63 27.57 1.15
CA ILE A 79 -33.79 26.73 0.86
C ILE A 79 -35.01 27.58 1.17
N PRO A 80 -35.85 27.92 0.19
CA PRO A 80 -37.04 28.72 0.45
C PRO A 80 -37.98 27.97 1.42
N PRO A 81 -38.68 28.68 2.32
CA PRO A 81 -39.73 28.05 3.12
C PRO A 81 -40.93 27.65 2.25
N GLY A 82 -41.63 26.58 2.64
CA GLY A 82 -42.93 26.25 2.05
C GLY A 82 -44.02 27.24 2.52
N THR A 83 -45.26 27.04 2.06
CA THR A 83 -46.42 27.89 2.45
C THR A 83 -46.65 27.91 3.96
N GLU A 84 -46.36 26.81 4.64
CA GLU A 84 -46.46 26.65 6.10
C GLU A 84 -45.09 26.74 6.81
N GLY A 85 -44.07 27.31 6.15
CA GLY A 85 -42.71 27.37 6.64
C GLY A 85 -41.90 26.08 6.43
N TYR A 86 -40.98 25.80 7.35
CA TYR A 86 -40.11 24.61 7.32
C TYR A 86 -40.70 23.44 8.12
N SER A 87 -41.53 22.60 7.48
CA SER A 87 -41.98 21.32 8.07
C SER A 87 -41.02 20.18 7.77
N ILE A 88 -40.95 19.15 8.63
CA ILE A 88 -40.08 17.99 8.39
C ILE A 88 -40.40 17.25 7.07
N PRO A 89 -41.68 17.04 6.69
CA PRO A 89 -42.02 16.46 5.39
C PRO A 89 -41.52 17.31 4.21
N TYR A 90 -41.65 18.65 4.29
CA TYR A 90 -41.15 19.57 3.27
C TYR A 90 -39.63 19.50 3.16
N ILE A 91 -38.90 19.58 4.28
CA ILE A 91 -37.44 19.52 4.29
C ILE A 91 -36.95 18.21 3.69
N ARG A 92 -37.59 17.07 3.99
CA ARG A 92 -37.21 15.77 3.40
C ARG A 92 -37.46 15.69 1.89
N GLY A 93 -38.45 16.39 1.38
CA GLY A 93 -38.74 16.44 -0.06
C GLY A 93 -37.78 17.35 -0.85
N VAL A 94 -37.19 18.36 -0.19
CA VAL A 94 -36.34 19.38 -0.83
C VAL A 94 -34.85 19.16 -0.59
N VAL A 95 -34.47 18.41 0.44
CA VAL A 95 -33.08 18.15 0.82
C VAL A 95 -32.71 16.69 0.56
N ASP A 96 -31.86 16.47 -0.44
CA ASP A 96 -31.17 15.19 -0.66
C ASP A 96 -30.15 14.93 0.47
N SER A 97 -29.79 13.66 0.69
CA SER A 97 -29.05 13.08 1.85
C SER A 97 -27.71 13.74 2.29
N GLY A 98 -27.73 15.04 2.62
CA GLY A 98 -26.58 15.89 2.90
C GLY A 98 -26.67 16.64 4.24
N ILE A 99 -25.79 17.63 4.39
CA ILE A 99 -25.73 18.53 5.55
C ILE A 99 -26.63 19.74 5.26
N VAL A 100 -27.59 20.00 6.14
CA VAL A 100 -28.39 21.23 6.14
C VAL A 100 -27.69 22.26 7.02
N PHE A 101 -27.41 23.42 6.46
CA PHE A 101 -26.85 24.55 7.19
C PHE A 101 -27.98 25.39 7.76
N VAL A 102 -27.84 25.84 9.00
CA VAL A 102 -28.82 26.69 9.69
C VAL A 102 -28.09 27.98 10.06
N ARG A 103 -28.60 29.13 9.60
CA ARG A 103 -28.06 30.43 9.99
C ARG A 103 -29.14 31.27 10.68
N PRO A 104 -28.78 32.15 11.63
CA PRO A 104 -29.76 33.05 12.23
C PRO A 104 -30.30 34.05 11.21
N LEU A 105 -31.51 34.56 11.42
CA LEU A 105 -32.15 35.48 10.48
C LEU A 105 -31.93 36.95 10.85
N GLN A 106 -32.07 37.31 12.13
CA GLN A 106 -32.13 38.72 12.56
C GLN A 106 -30.85 39.21 13.27
N ALA A 107 -30.13 38.34 13.97
CA ALA A 107 -28.94 38.73 14.73
C ALA A 107 -27.85 37.64 14.72
N ASN A 108 -26.59 38.06 14.70
CA ASN A 108 -25.46 37.15 14.79
C ASN A 108 -25.42 36.48 16.17
N LEU A 109 -25.07 35.19 16.19
CA LEU A 109 -24.97 34.41 17.43
C LEU A 109 -23.59 34.57 18.05
N ASP A 110 -23.55 34.58 19.38
CA ASP A 110 -22.31 34.57 20.13
C ASP A 110 -21.49 33.30 19.84
N THR A 111 -20.19 33.47 19.61
CA THR A 111 -19.21 32.41 19.34
C THR A 111 -18.23 32.20 20.49
N SER A 112 -18.43 32.88 21.63
CA SER A 112 -17.65 32.63 22.84
C SER A 112 -17.77 31.16 23.27
N ARG A 113 -16.66 30.59 23.75
CA ARG A 113 -16.62 29.21 24.25
C ARG A 113 -17.60 29.07 25.41
N LEU A 114 -18.51 28.11 25.33
CA LEU A 114 -19.43 27.84 26.44
C LEU A 114 -18.63 27.45 27.68
N SER A 115 -18.91 28.09 28.82
CA SER A 115 -18.41 27.63 30.11
C SER A 115 -18.96 26.23 30.39
N PHE A 116 -18.13 25.40 31.03
CA PHE A 116 -18.32 23.96 31.15
C PHE A 116 -19.62 23.53 31.86
N ASP A 117 -20.34 24.46 32.52
CA ASP A 117 -21.57 24.19 33.25
C ASP A 117 -22.86 24.16 32.41
N ALA A 118 -22.81 24.55 31.13
CA ALA A 118 -24.01 24.54 30.27
C ALA A 118 -24.26 23.16 29.62
N THR A 119 -24.70 22.21 30.47
CA THR A 119 -25.50 21.01 30.16
C THR A 119 -25.59 20.56 28.70
N ASN A 120 -24.66 19.70 28.26
CA ASN A 120 -24.99 18.70 27.24
C ASN A 120 -25.24 17.35 27.94
N PRO A 121 -26.50 16.97 28.23
CA PRO A 121 -26.80 15.75 28.98
C PRO A 121 -26.40 14.45 28.26
N LYS A 122 -25.96 14.52 26.99
CA LYS A 122 -25.50 13.39 26.18
C LYS A 122 -23.97 13.25 26.10
N SER A 123 -23.20 14.05 26.83
CA SER A 123 -21.75 13.86 26.90
C SER A 123 -21.43 12.60 27.72
N PRO A 124 -20.44 11.77 27.31
CA PRO A 124 -20.03 10.62 28.09
C PRO A 124 -19.51 11.09 29.45
N LYS A 125 -20.16 10.62 30.52
CA LYS A 125 -19.74 10.87 31.89
C LYS A 125 -18.78 9.78 32.35
N ILE A 126 -17.75 10.18 33.08
CA ILE A 126 -16.76 9.29 33.67
C ILE A 126 -16.73 9.58 35.17
N GLU A 127 -16.70 8.53 35.97
CA GLU A 127 -16.56 8.63 37.42
C GLU A 127 -15.14 9.02 37.80
N CYS A 128 -15.02 9.97 38.73
CA CYS A 128 -13.74 10.31 39.33
C CYS A 128 -13.24 9.14 40.18
N MET A 129 -12.01 8.69 39.93
CA MET A 129 -11.39 7.59 40.68
C MET A 129 -11.12 7.92 42.16
N ASN A 130 -11.20 9.20 42.53
CA ASN A 130 -10.91 9.69 43.88
C ASN A 130 -12.18 9.87 44.72
N CYS A 131 -13.23 10.49 44.18
CA CYS A 131 -14.48 10.75 44.94
C CYS A 131 -15.71 9.97 44.44
N GLY A 132 -15.60 9.19 43.36
CA GLY A 132 -16.68 8.40 42.78
C GLY A 132 -17.79 9.20 42.09
N LYS A 133 -17.73 10.54 42.08
CA LYS A 133 -18.74 11.38 41.41
C LYS A 133 -18.53 11.36 39.89
N SER A 134 -19.62 11.34 39.14
CA SER A 134 -19.63 11.34 37.67
C SER A 134 -19.50 12.76 37.09
N PHE A 135 -18.49 12.97 36.24
CA PHE A 135 -18.23 14.25 35.55
C PHE A 135 -18.11 14.05 34.05
N GLY A 136 -18.35 15.10 33.25
CA GLY A 136 -18.00 15.07 31.83
C GLY A 136 -16.49 14.90 31.62
N ILE A 137 -16.07 14.27 30.53
CA ILE A 137 -14.64 14.01 30.20
C ILE A 137 -13.71 15.23 30.42
N GLN A 138 -14.17 16.45 30.12
CA GLN A 138 -13.36 17.66 30.25
C GLN A 138 -13.42 18.27 31.66
N GLU A 139 -14.56 18.17 32.34
CA GLU A 139 -14.74 18.59 33.75
C GLU A 139 -13.91 17.73 34.69
N LEU A 140 -13.82 16.42 34.41
CA LEU A 140 -13.05 15.50 35.24
C LEU A 140 -11.57 15.90 35.32
N LYS A 141 -10.99 16.43 34.23
CA LYS A 141 -9.59 16.91 34.23
C LYS A 141 -9.34 18.12 35.13
N VAL A 142 -10.37 18.95 35.34
CA VAL A 142 -10.30 20.09 36.26
C VAL A 142 -10.56 19.60 37.68
N HIS A 143 -11.65 18.84 37.86
CA HIS A 143 -12.03 18.27 39.14
C HIS A 143 -10.91 17.43 39.78
N VAL A 144 -10.22 16.57 39.03
CA VAL A 144 -9.14 15.71 39.56
C VAL A 144 -7.99 16.53 40.16
N LYS A 145 -7.76 17.77 39.70
CA LYS A 145 -6.71 18.63 40.26
C LYS A 145 -7.03 19.11 41.67
N ASP A 146 -8.32 19.30 41.97
CA ASP A 146 -8.80 19.84 43.24
C ASP A 146 -9.53 18.77 44.09
N CYS A 147 -9.50 17.50 43.66
CA CYS A 147 -10.19 16.41 44.32
C CYS A 147 -9.39 15.91 45.54
N SER A 148 -9.78 16.38 46.72
CA SER A 148 -9.09 16.13 47.99
C SER A 148 -9.44 14.82 48.70
N GLN A 149 -10.21 13.92 48.08
CA GLN A 149 -10.59 12.64 48.70
C GLN A 149 -9.65 11.51 48.25
N ALA A 150 -8.99 10.87 49.22
CA ALA A 150 -8.10 9.72 48.98
C ALA A 150 -8.91 8.49 48.56
N SER A 151 -8.44 7.80 47.52
CA SER A 151 -9.09 6.64 46.90
C SER A 151 -9.39 5.52 47.92
N THR A 152 -10.68 5.19 48.11
CA THR A 152 -11.12 4.00 48.87
C THR A 152 -11.53 2.86 47.94
N ARG A 153 -10.68 2.47 46.97
CA ARG A 153 -10.91 1.22 46.24
C ARG A 153 -9.61 0.43 46.02
N PRO A 154 -9.52 -0.84 46.47
CA PRO A 154 -8.32 -1.63 46.32
C PRO A 154 -8.16 -2.11 44.87
N PRO A 155 -6.91 -2.22 44.36
CA PRO A 155 -6.65 -2.72 43.02
C PRO A 155 -6.82 -4.25 42.97
N VAL A 156 -7.52 -4.74 41.95
CA VAL A 156 -7.55 -6.15 41.61
C VAL A 156 -6.31 -6.45 40.77
N TYR A 157 -5.34 -7.16 41.35
CA TYR A 157 -4.30 -7.85 40.58
C TYR A 157 -4.27 -9.33 40.99
N ALA A 158 -4.35 -10.18 39.96
CA ALA A 158 -4.21 -11.62 40.08
C ALA A 158 -2.74 -12.00 40.38
N ALA A 159 -2.57 -12.68 41.52
CA ALA A 159 -1.68 -13.81 41.78
C ALA A 159 -0.17 -13.73 41.44
N SER A 160 0.66 -13.60 42.48
CA SER A 160 1.53 -14.68 43.03
C SER A 160 2.95 -14.21 43.42
N ALA A 161 3.31 -14.49 44.69
CA ALA A 161 4.64 -14.74 45.27
C ALA A 161 5.60 -13.56 45.62
N THR A 162 5.50 -13.12 46.90
CA THR A 162 6.52 -13.03 47.99
C THR A 162 7.97 -12.50 47.75
N PRO A 163 8.67 -11.97 48.81
CA PRO A 163 9.05 -10.55 48.89
C PRO A 163 10.57 -10.33 49.16
N GLN A 164 10.92 -9.07 49.49
CA GLN A 164 12.20 -8.50 49.99
C GLN A 164 12.99 -7.71 48.91
N GLY A 165 13.43 -6.47 49.10
CA GLY A 165 13.37 -5.53 50.21
C GLY A 165 13.93 -4.17 49.75
N SER A 166 13.42 -3.11 50.39
CA SER A 166 13.99 -1.77 50.61
C SER A 166 15.21 -1.28 49.80
N GLN A 167 15.10 -0.13 49.12
CA GLN A 167 15.56 1.18 49.65
C GLN A 167 15.34 2.34 48.64
N GLN A 168 15.22 3.52 49.24
CA GLN A 168 14.77 4.84 48.79
C GLN A 168 15.88 5.65 48.05
N VAL A 169 15.56 6.41 46.97
CA VAL A 169 15.49 7.92 46.92
C VAL A 169 16.75 8.58 46.31
N PRO A 170 16.75 9.80 45.69
CA PRO A 170 15.76 10.55 44.90
C PRO A 170 16.30 11.13 43.55
N LEU A 171 15.40 11.78 42.82
CA LEU A 171 15.60 12.76 41.73
C LEU A 171 16.50 13.96 42.14
N PRO A 172 17.10 14.69 41.18
CA PRO A 172 16.57 16.06 41.00
C PRO A 172 16.57 16.64 39.57
N THR A 173 15.48 17.35 39.29
CA THR A 173 15.30 18.65 38.61
C THR A 173 15.88 18.96 37.21
N ALA A 174 14.97 19.49 36.41
CA ALA A 174 15.12 20.04 35.07
C ALA A 174 15.73 21.45 35.03
N VAL A 175 16.43 21.76 33.92
CA VAL A 175 16.58 23.11 33.35
C VAL A 175 16.72 22.99 31.81
N ASN A 176 15.83 23.64 31.05
CA ASN A 176 15.95 23.94 29.60
C ASN A 176 16.87 25.19 29.44
N PRO A 177 17.59 25.46 28.31
CA PRO A 177 17.08 25.62 26.91
C PRO A 177 18.19 25.37 25.83
N PRO A 178 18.32 26.08 24.67
CA PRO A 178 17.44 26.38 23.53
C PRO A 178 17.96 25.78 22.18
N VAL A 179 17.32 26.19 21.08
CA VAL A 179 17.47 25.81 19.66
C VAL A 179 18.86 26.07 19.04
N GLY A 180 19.37 25.06 18.30
CA GLY A 180 20.11 25.25 17.03
C GLY A 180 21.62 25.06 17.02
N THR A 181 22.12 23.86 16.70
CA THR A 181 23.36 23.69 15.91
C THR A 181 23.38 22.32 15.21
N PHE A 182 23.57 22.35 13.90
CA PHE A 182 23.64 21.23 12.98
C PHE A 182 25.10 20.71 12.92
N VAL A 183 25.24 19.38 12.85
CA VAL A 183 26.43 18.60 12.41
C VAL A 183 27.58 18.41 13.43
N LEU A 184 28.01 17.14 13.56
CA LEU A 184 29.10 16.55 14.38
C LEU A 184 28.80 16.24 15.86
N SER A 185 27.94 15.24 16.13
CA SER A 185 28.06 14.40 17.34
C SER A 185 27.26 13.08 17.23
N LEU A 186 27.66 12.19 16.32
CA LEU A 186 27.18 10.79 16.26
C LEU A 186 28.35 9.80 16.26
N LEU A 187 29.28 9.97 17.20
CA LEU A 187 30.26 8.93 17.55
C LEU A 187 30.28 8.81 19.07
N GLN A 188 29.19 8.26 19.64
CA GLN A 188 29.17 7.57 20.93
C GLN A 188 27.76 7.05 21.18
N CYS A 189 27.48 5.83 20.71
CA CYS A 189 26.71 4.83 21.45
C CYS A 189 26.95 3.45 20.84
N CYS A 190 27.41 2.54 21.70
CA CYS A 190 27.73 1.15 21.46
C CYS A 190 26.51 0.29 21.04
N PRO A 191 26.75 -0.90 20.45
CA PRO A 191 25.76 -1.72 19.74
C PRO A 191 24.74 -2.44 20.67
N PRO A 192 23.63 -2.97 20.10
CA PRO A 192 22.57 -3.60 20.87
C PRO A 192 22.91 -5.03 21.33
N LEU A 193 22.61 -5.34 22.59
CA LEU A 193 22.59 -6.70 23.15
C LEU A 193 21.38 -7.50 22.63
N VAL A 194 21.65 -8.53 21.81
CA VAL A 194 20.98 -9.85 21.62
C VAL A 194 19.44 -9.89 21.80
N ARG A 195 18.61 -9.94 20.74
CA ARG A 195 18.17 -11.04 19.84
C ARG A 195 17.46 -12.27 20.49
N THR A 196 16.13 -12.29 20.39
CA THR A 196 15.28 -13.50 20.44
C THR A 196 15.12 -14.13 19.04
N CYS A 197 15.07 -15.46 18.94
CA CYS A 197 14.80 -16.19 17.69
C CYS A 197 13.29 -16.20 17.36
N PHE A 198 12.90 -15.63 16.20
CA PHE A 198 11.50 -15.45 15.77
C PHE A 198 10.83 -16.71 15.16
N GLY A 199 11.34 -17.90 15.46
CA GLY A 199 10.77 -19.18 15.04
C GLY A 199 10.28 -20.08 16.19
N CYS A 200 10.88 -19.98 17.38
CA CYS A 200 10.59 -20.90 18.49
C CYS A 200 10.52 -20.25 19.89
N SER A 201 10.66 -18.92 19.99
CA SER A 201 10.44 -18.15 21.23
C SER A 201 11.24 -18.60 22.47
N GLN A 202 12.44 -19.17 22.30
CA GLN A 202 13.36 -19.45 23.41
C GLN A 202 14.55 -18.47 23.44
N SER A 203 15.01 -18.14 24.66
CA SER A 203 16.22 -17.33 24.89
C SER A 203 17.49 -18.17 24.73
N LEU A 204 18.44 -17.68 23.94
CA LEU A 204 19.74 -18.32 23.75
C LEU A 204 20.62 -18.09 24.99
N LYS A 205 21.04 -19.15 25.67
CA LYS A 205 22.06 -19.06 26.73
C LYS A 205 23.45 -18.95 26.10
N LEU A 206 24.22 -17.96 26.54
CA LEU A 206 25.66 -17.89 26.27
C LEU A 206 26.40 -18.89 27.18
N GLY A 207 27.25 -19.72 26.59
CA GLY A 207 28.28 -20.47 27.30
C GLY A 207 29.28 -20.98 26.27
N GLY A 208 30.58 -20.95 26.45
CA GLY A 208 31.46 -20.46 27.51
C GLY A 208 32.88 -20.80 27.01
N ILE A 209 33.82 -19.87 27.14
CA ILE A 209 35.22 -20.06 26.72
C ILE A 209 35.91 -20.97 27.72
N ILE A 210 36.52 -22.10 27.30
CA ILE A 210 37.67 -22.71 28.00
C ILE A 210 38.72 -23.22 27.00
N ALA A 211 39.96 -22.84 27.33
CA ALA A 211 41.33 -23.07 26.85
C ALA A 211 41.74 -24.32 26.03
N SER A 212 42.80 -24.12 25.21
CA SER A 212 43.73 -25.14 24.68
C SER A 212 44.87 -25.45 25.68
N PRO A 213 45.79 -26.42 25.45
CA PRO A 213 45.72 -27.85 25.09
C PRO A 213 46.50 -28.73 26.12
N PRO A 214 46.82 -30.03 25.88
CA PRO A 214 48.14 -30.37 25.31
C PRO A 214 48.21 -31.66 24.43
N SER A 215 49.36 -31.79 23.74
CA SER A 215 49.82 -32.81 22.80
C SER A 215 50.02 -34.23 23.38
N ALA A 216 49.82 -35.29 22.57
CA ALA A 216 50.67 -36.52 22.49
C ALA A 216 50.10 -37.65 21.58
N THR A 217 50.84 -37.94 20.50
CA THR A 217 51.34 -39.26 19.99
C THR A 217 50.42 -40.39 19.43
N THR A 218 50.68 -40.69 18.14
CA THR A 218 50.86 -42.01 17.45
C THR A 218 49.72 -42.95 17.00
N SER A 219 49.83 -43.31 15.71
CA SER A 219 49.43 -44.56 14.99
C SER A 219 47.92 -44.81 14.81
N SER A 220 47.38 -45.25 13.66
CA SER A 220 47.89 -46.01 12.51
C SER A 220 46.95 -45.84 11.28
N SER A 221 47.51 -45.88 10.07
CA SER A 221 46.84 -46.02 8.76
C SER A 221 46.61 -47.51 8.40
N PRO A 222 46.10 -47.92 7.20
CA PRO A 222 45.31 -47.23 6.15
C PRO A 222 44.10 -48.04 5.55
N ASP A 223 43.35 -47.35 4.66
CA ASP A 223 42.69 -47.82 3.41
C ASP A 223 41.31 -48.53 3.40
N PRO A 224 40.53 -48.51 2.27
CA PRO A 224 40.26 -47.37 1.36
C PRO A 224 38.80 -47.34 0.77
N LEU A 225 38.54 -46.30 -0.06
CA LEU A 225 37.52 -46.18 -1.13
C LEU A 225 36.02 -46.14 -0.78
N ASN A 226 35.36 -45.00 -1.02
CA ASN A 226 34.46 -44.85 -2.18
C ASN A 226 34.14 -43.38 -2.47
N THR A 227 34.52 -42.92 -3.66
CA THR A 227 34.13 -41.64 -4.28
C THR A 227 33.01 -41.93 -5.24
N ASP A 228 31.87 -41.25 -5.14
CA ASP A 228 30.98 -40.92 -6.27
C ASP A 228 29.82 -40.02 -5.78
N ASP A 229 29.82 -38.76 -6.24
CA ASP A 229 28.64 -37.97 -6.65
C ASP A 229 29.06 -36.50 -6.83
N VAL A 230 29.84 -36.25 -7.89
CA VAL A 230 30.09 -34.91 -8.43
C VAL A 230 29.08 -34.66 -9.54
N MET A 231 28.30 -33.58 -9.37
CA MET A 231 27.35 -33.08 -10.35
C MET A 231 28.06 -32.69 -11.66
N MET A 232 27.72 -33.37 -12.75
CA MET A 232 28.16 -33.06 -14.11
C MET A 232 27.21 -32.04 -14.76
N LEU A 233 27.77 -30.92 -15.25
CA LEU A 233 27.15 -30.03 -16.24
C LEU A 233 27.98 -30.11 -17.56
N PRO A 234 27.36 -30.08 -18.74
CA PRO A 234 28.03 -30.38 -20.01
C PRO A 234 28.76 -29.16 -20.62
N LYS A 235 29.87 -29.45 -21.31
CA LYS A 235 30.78 -28.51 -21.99
C LYS A 235 30.27 -28.06 -23.38
N PRO A 236 30.70 -26.89 -23.91
CA PRO A 236 30.34 -26.44 -25.25
C PRO A 236 31.30 -26.98 -26.33
N GLY A 237 30.74 -27.33 -27.49
CA GLY A 237 31.49 -27.67 -28.71
C GLY A 237 31.33 -26.57 -29.77
N ASN A 238 32.44 -26.13 -30.33
CA ASN A 238 32.52 -25.23 -31.49
C ASN A 238 32.17 -25.97 -32.78
N GLU A 239 31.27 -25.41 -33.61
CA GLU A 239 31.35 -25.54 -35.07
C GLU A 239 30.87 -24.25 -35.77
N VAL A 240 31.67 -23.81 -36.72
CA VAL A 240 31.37 -22.77 -37.71
C VAL A 240 30.81 -23.48 -38.96
N ILE A 241 29.69 -23.04 -39.55
CA ILE A 241 29.41 -23.01 -41.01
C ILE A 241 28.03 -22.35 -41.33
N LYS A 242 28.12 -21.30 -42.16
CA LYS A 242 27.28 -20.75 -43.26
C LYS A 242 25.73 -20.88 -43.30
N ARG A 243 25.13 -19.75 -43.69
CA ARG A 243 23.72 -19.47 -44.06
C ARG A 243 23.19 -20.31 -45.24
N SER A 244 22.00 -20.89 -45.09
CA SER A 244 20.91 -20.96 -46.10
C SER A 244 19.65 -21.62 -45.53
N ASP A 245 18.49 -21.22 -46.05
CA ASP A 245 17.11 -21.42 -45.59
C ASP A 245 16.63 -22.86 -45.31
N ARG A 246 15.83 -23.06 -44.24
CA ARG A 246 14.47 -23.66 -44.25
C ARG A 246 13.94 -23.93 -42.84
N ASP A 247 12.67 -23.55 -42.64
CA ASP A 247 11.85 -23.81 -41.46
C ASP A 247 11.73 -25.31 -41.11
N THR A 248 12.24 -25.72 -39.95
CA THR A 248 11.72 -26.89 -39.21
C THR A 248 12.04 -26.73 -37.73
N LEU A 249 11.03 -26.55 -36.87
CA LEU A 249 11.18 -26.49 -35.42
C LEU A 249 11.87 -27.77 -34.91
N THR A 250 12.86 -27.60 -34.03
CA THR A 250 13.62 -28.73 -33.47
C THR A 250 12.77 -29.55 -32.49
N LYS A 251 13.06 -30.85 -32.36
CA LYS A 251 12.32 -31.76 -31.46
C LYS A 251 12.33 -31.31 -29.99
N GLN A 252 13.35 -30.54 -29.56
CA GLN A 252 13.43 -29.96 -28.22
C GLN A 252 12.47 -28.77 -28.03
N GLU A 253 12.26 -27.95 -29.05
CA GLU A 253 11.29 -26.85 -29.03
C GLU A 253 9.85 -27.38 -29.03
N GLN A 254 9.58 -28.46 -29.76
CA GLN A 254 8.29 -29.15 -29.75
C GLN A 254 8.00 -29.83 -28.39
N GLN A 255 9.01 -30.42 -27.74
CA GLN A 255 8.88 -30.94 -26.37
C GLN A 255 8.65 -29.83 -25.33
N HIS A 256 9.30 -28.67 -25.51
CA HIS A 256 9.12 -27.51 -24.63
C HIS A 256 7.70 -26.92 -24.76
N LEU A 257 7.19 -26.75 -26.00
CA LEU A 257 5.81 -26.31 -26.27
C LEU A 257 4.76 -27.28 -25.74
N ALA A 258 4.96 -28.60 -25.91
CA ALA A 258 4.05 -29.62 -25.36
C ALA A 258 4.02 -29.62 -23.82
N SER A 259 5.17 -29.33 -23.17
CA SER A 259 5.23 -29.18 -21.71
C SER A 259 4.52 -27.92 -21.18
N LEU A 260 4.44 -26.87 -22.01
CA LEU A 260 3.71 -25.63 -21.72
C LEU A 260 2.20 -25.82 -21.92
N GLN A 261 1.78 -26.54 -22.97
CA GLN A 261 0.37 -26.87 -23.23
C GLN A 261 -0.21 -27.83 -22.18
N GLY A 262 0.60 -28.79 -21.69
CA GLY A 262 0.22 -29.67 -20.58
C GLY A 262 0.17 -28.96 -19.21
N ARG A 263 0.79 -27.78 -19.07
CA ARG A 263 0.72 -26.96 -17.84
C ARG A 263 -0.42 -25.94 -17.86
N ALA A 264 -0.80 -25.45 -19.03
CA ALA A 264 -1.97 -24.60 -19.21
C ALA A 264 -3.27 -25.32 -18.79
N SER A 265 -3.37 -26.62 -19.07
CA SER A 265 -4.50 -27.47 -18.66
C SER A 265 -4.56 -27.72 -17.14
N ILE A 266 -3.46 -27.53 -16.39
CA ILE A 266 -3.44 -27.65 -14.91
C ILE A 266 -4.03 -26.38 -14.24
N LEU A 267 -4.08 -25.25 -14.96
CA LEU A 267 -4.70 -24.01 -14.49
C LEU A 267 -6.21 -23.95 -14.75
N GLU A 268 -6.77 -24.88 -15.52
CA GLU A 268 -8.18 -24.86 -15.95
C GLU A 268 -9.19 -25.44 -14.93
N GLU A 269 -8.76 -25.98 -13.78
CA GLU A 269 -9.69 -26.69 -12.86
C GLU A 269 -9.68 -26.25 -11.39
N ARG A 270 -9.33 -25.00 -11.07
CA ARG A 270 -9.67 -24.44 -9.74
C ARG A 270 -10.31 -23.08 -9.89
N ASP A 271 -11.53 -22.96 -9.38
CA ASP A 271 -12.29 -21.72 -9.23
C ASP A 271 -11.57 -20.73 -8.30
N THR A 272 -10.49 -20.14 -8.82
CA THR A 272 -9.65 -19.14 -8.14
C THR A 272 -10.39 -17.81 -7.98
N ASN A 273 -11.33 -17.52 -8.89
CA ASN A 273 -12.20 -16.35 -8.82
C ASN A 273 -13.18 -16.42 -7.64
N GLY A 274 -13.71 -17.61 -7.33
CA GLY A 274 -14.54 -17.84 -6.15
C GLY A 274 -13.78 -17.60 -4.84
N ASP A 275 -12.53 -18.05 -4.75
CA ASP A 275 -11.70 -17.90 -3.55
C ASP A 275 -11.20 -16.47 -3.32
N ILE A 276 -10.83 -15.75 -4.39
CA ILE A 276 -10.47 -14.32 -4.32
C ILE A 276 -11.68 -13.48 -3.90
N ARG A 277 -12.87 -13.75 -4.44
CA ARG A 277 -14.10 -13.03 -4.05
C ARG A 277 -14.47 -13.30 -2.59
N LYS A 278 -14.53 -14.57 -2.18
CA LYS A 278 -14.80 -14.96 -0.77
C LYS A 278 -13.80 -14.35 0.21
N LEU A 279 -12.56 -14.13 -0.24
CA LEU A 279 -11.54 -13.47 0.56
C LEU A 279 -11.70 -11.95 0.56
N SER A 280 -11.92 -11.35 -0.61
CA SER A 280 -12.19 -9.92 -0.73
C SER A 280 -13.37 -9.58 0.19
N ASP A 281 -14.41 -10.40 0.22
CA ASP A 281 -15.56 -10.26 1.14
C ASP A 281 -15.20 -10.41 2.63
N LYS A 282 -14.14 -11.16 2.98
CA LYS A 282 -13.64 -11.29 4.36
C LYS A 282 -12.77 -10.12 4.80
N ILE A 283 -12.05 -9.50 3.87
CA ILE A 283 -11.17 -8.34 4.13
C ILE A 283 -11.97 -7.03 4.05
N GLN A 284 -12.96 -6.97 3.17
CA GLN A 284 -13.82 -5.82 2.97
C GLN A 284 -14.63 -5.53 4.23
N SER A 285 -14.42 -4.35 4.80
CA SER A 285 -15.33 -3.87 5.84
C SER A 285 -16.67 -3.53 5.20
N LYS A 286 -17.79 -3.80 5.90
CA LYS A 286 -19.15 -3.39 5.51
C LYS A 286 -19.36 -1.86 5.57
N GLY A 287 -18.30 -1.07 5.39
CA GLY A 287 -18.32 0.37 5.39
C GLY A 287 -18.83 0.95 4.06
N PRO A 288 -19.16 2.24 4.02
CA PRO A 288 -19.51 2.92 2.78
C PRO A 288 -18.32 2.93 1.82
N LEU A 289 -18.61 2.98 0.51
CA LEU A 289 -17.62 3.07 -0.56
C LEU A 289 -16.61 4.19 -0.30
N TYR A 290 -15.35 3.96 -0.67
CA TYR A 290 -14.25 4.90 -0.49
C TYR A 290 -13.98 5.64 -1.78
N GLN A 291 -14.28 6.94 -1.80
CA GLN A 291 -14.10 7.76 -3.00
C GLN A 291 -12.62 8.09 -3.22
N ILE A 292 -12.16 7.87 -4.45
CA ILE A 292 -10.81 8.22 -4.91
C ILE A 292 -10.96 9.07 -6.16
N THR A 293 -10.50 10.30 -6.08
CA THR A 293 -10.29 11.14 -7.26
C THR A 293 -8.88 10.91 -7.77
N PHE A 294 -8.68 10.71 -9.07
CA PHE A 294 -7.38 10.51 -9.69
C PHE A 294 -7.18 11.48 -10.85
N ASN A 295 -6.16 12.33 -10.77
CA ASN A 295 -5.85 13.32 -11.79
C ASN A 295 -4.93 12.75 -12.86
N ARG A 296 -5.43 12.58 -14.08
CA ARG A 296 -4.67 11.99 -15.20
C ARG A 296 -3.66 12.96 -15.82
N SER A 297 -3.80 14.26 -15.60
CA SER A 297 -2.84 15.28 -16.03
C SER A 297 -1.60 15.37 -15.13
N LYS A 298 -1.60 14.72 -13.95
CA LYS A 298 -0.46 14.72 -13.02
C LYS A 298 0.38 13.45 -13.16
N LYS A 299 1.64 13.54 -12.73
CA LYS A 299 2.51 12.36 -12.59
C LYS A 299 1.88 11.35 -11.64
N VAL A 300 1.87 10.08 -12.04
CA VAL A 300 1.28 8.98 -11.27
C VAL A 300 1.82 8.91 -9.84
N LEU A 301 3.12 9.13 -9.63
CA LEU A 301 3.67 9.10 -8.27
C LEU A 301 3.10 10.23 -7.39
N THR A 302 2.92 11.43 -7.93
CA THR A 302 2.36 12.56 -7.18
C THR A 302 0.97 12.21 -6.67
N GLU A 303 0.15 11.60 -7.53
CA GLU A 303 -1.19 11.15 -7.17
C GLU A 303 -1.15 9.96 -6.20
N ALA A 304 -0.24 9.01 -6.39
CA ALA A 304 -0.04 7.90 -5.47
C ALA A 304 0.34 8.39 -4.07
N ILE A 305 1.25 9.36 -3.96
CA ILE A 305 1.62 10.02 -2.70
C ILE A 305 0.40 10.69 -2.07
N ARG A 306 -0.35 11.50 -2.82
CA ARG A 306 -1.54 12.21 -2.34
C ARG A 306 -2.59 11.26 -1.78
N ILE A 307 -2.85 10.16 -2.47
CA ILE A 307 -3.89 9.18 -2.11
C ILE A 307 -3.39 8.28 -0.96
N TYR A 308 -2.25 7.61 -1.13
CA TYR A 308 -1.84 6.49 -0.28
C TYR A 308 -0.99 6.88 0.95
N LYS A 309 -0.45 8.09 0.99
CA LYS A 309 0.20 8.63 2.21
C LYS A 309 -0.76 9.46 3.07
N SER A 310 -2.03 9.58 2.68
CA SER A 310 -3.05 10.23 3.50
C SER A 310 -3.31 9.46 4.80
N LYS A 311 -3.39 10.17 5.93
CA LYS A 311 -3.77 9.58 7.24
C LYS A 311 -5.21 9.03 7.27
N HIS A 312 -6.03 9.41 6.30
CA HIS A 312 -7.45 9.04 6.22
C HIS A 312 -7.74 7.97 5.17
N ILE A 313 -6.70 7.32 4.62
CA ILE A 313 -6.90 6.24 3.66
C ILE A 313 -7.61 5.04 4.30
N LYS A 314 -8.55 4.45 3.57
CA LYS A 314 -9.38 3.34 4.00
C LYS A 314 -9.28 2.20 3.00
N LEU A 315 -8.13 1.54 3.01
CA LEU A 315 -7.81 0.44 2.09
C LEU A 315 -8.74 -0.77 2.24
N ASP A 316 -9.39 -0.90 3.40
CA ASP A 316 -10.34 -1.97 3.72
C ASP A 316 -11.70 -1.79 3.04
N ARG A 317 -11.97 -0.61 2.46
CA ARG A 317 -13.25 -0.27 1.85
C ARG A 317 -13.18 -0.35 0.33
N PRO A 318 -14.23 -0.83 -0.35
CA PRO A 318 -14.25 -0.85 -1.81
C PRO A 318 -14.13 0.57 -2.39
N PRO A 319 -13.17 0.82 -3.29
CA PRO A 319 -12.98 2.14 -3.87
C PRO A 319 -14.02 2.40 -4.97
N VAL A 320 -14.39 3.68 -5.11
CA VAL A 320 -15.09 4.24 -6.28
C VAL A 320 -14.21 5.32 -6.84
N VAL A 321 -13.87 5.21 -8.13
CA VAL A 321 -12.87 6.04 -8.77
C VAL A 321 -13.53 7.09 -9.65
N TYR A 322 -13.09 8.34 -9.50
CA TYR A 322 -13.43 9.48 -10.35
C TYR A 322 -12.17 9.99 -11.02
N PHE A 323 -12.16 10.05 -12.35
CA PHE A 323 -11.07 10.66 -13.08
C PHE A 323 -11.30 12.15 -13.25
N VAL A 324 -10.21 12.90 -13.11
CA VAL A 324 -10.20 14.33 -13.37
C VAL A 324 -8.97 14.68 -14.22
N SER A 325 -9.06 15.78 -14.95
CA SER A 325 -7.97 16.34 -15.72
C SER A 325 -7.86 17.84 -15.44
N GLU A 326 -6.70 18.43 -15.68
CA GLU A 326 -6.51 19.88 -15.60
C GLU A 326 -6.57 20.50 -17.00
N ASP A 327 -7.27 21.63 -17.12
CA ASP A 327 -7.26 22.45 -18.32
C ASP A 327 -5.96 23.27 -18.45
N GLU A 328 -5.81 24.01 -19.56
CA GLU A 328 -4.65 24.87 -19.81
C GLU A 328 -4.46 25.97 -18.74
N LYS A 329 -5.50 26.28 -17.97
CA LYS A 329 -5.51 27.28 -16.89
C LYS A 329 -5.31 26.64 -15.51
N GLY A 330 -5.22 25.32 -15.43
CA GLY A 330 -5.06 24.55 -14.19
C GLY A 330 -6.37 24.27 -13.44
N GLU A 331 -7.53 24.55 -14.04
CA GLU A 331 -8.83 24.22 -13.47
C GLU A 331 -9.12 22.72 -13.64
N ILE A 332 -9.70 22.12 -12.59
CA ILE A 332 -9.99 20.69 -12.56
C ILE A 332 -11.31 20.42 -13.29
N ILE A 333 -11.24 19.63 -14.36
CA ILE A 333 -12.37 19.14 -15.13
C ILE A 333 -12.66 17.70 -14.69
N GLU A 334 -13.90 17.46 -14.25
CA GLU A 334 -14.40 16.10 -14.00
C GLU A 334 -14.67 15.40 -15.32
N GLU A 335 -14.27 14.15 -15.42
CA GLU A 335 -14.56 13.33 -16.59
C GLU A 335 -15.84 12.54 -16.37
N ASP A 336 -16.82 12.73 -17.25
CA ASP A 336 -18.12 12.06 -17.16
C ASP A 336 -17.97 10.55 -17.34
N ALA A 337 -17.87 9.81 -16.23
CA ALA A 337 -17.88 8.34 -16.24
C ALA A 337 -18.63 7.78 -15.02
N ALA A 338 -19.64 6.95 -15.26
CA ALA A 338 -20.28 6.16 -14.22
C ALA A 338 -19.40 4.94 -13.88
N ASP A 339 -18.89 4.87 -12.65
CA ASP A 339 -18.06 3.74 -12.20
C ASP A 339 -18.91 2.48 -11.94
N VAL A 340 -19.17 1.70 -12.99
CA VAL A 340 -19.65 0.31 -12.92
C VAL A 340 -18.49 -0.70 -12.84
N GLY A 341 -17.27 -0.25 -12.51
CA GLY A 341 -16.07 -1.06 -12.33
C GLY A 341 -14.99 -0.88 -13.39
N GLY A 342 -15.30 -0.21 -14.51
CA GLY A 342 -14.33 0.19 -15.55
C GLY A 342 -13.29 1.17 -15.00
N PRO A 343 -13.73 2.36 -14.53
CA PRO A 343 -12.82 3.36 -13.95
C PRO A 343 -11.95 2.82 -12.82
N LYS A 344 -12.53 1.97 -11.94
CA LYS A 344 -11.76 1.30 -10.89
C LYS A 344 -10.60 0.46 -11.42
N LYS A 345 -10.84 -0.39 -12.43
CA LYS A 345 -9.80 -1.24 -13.01
C LYS A 345 -8.74 -0.43 -13.74
N GLU A 346 -9.17 0.58 -14.50
CA GLU A 346 -8.28 1.50 -15.20
C GLU A 346 -7.35 2.22 -14.21
N PHE A 347 -7.88 2.74 -13.10
CA PHE A 347 -7.08 3.39 -12.08
C PHE A 347 -6.00 2.47 -11.51
N PHE A 348 -6.36 1.24 -11.15
CA PHE A 348 -5.38 0.28 -10.62
C PHE A 348 -4.31 -0.09 -11.65
N TYR A 349 -4.71 -0.24 -12.91
CA TYR A 349 -3.78 -0.48 -14.00
C TYR A 349 -2.81 0.71 -14.18
N LEU A 350 -3.33 1.93 -14.31
CA LEU A 350 -2.55 3.16 -14.49
C LEU A 350 -1.58 3.41 -13.34
N ILE A 351 -2.04 3.24 -12.09
CA ILE A 351 -1.19 3.49 -10.93
C ILE A 351 -0.10 2.43 -10.79
N LEU A 352 -0.39 1.14 -11.02
CA LEU A 352 0.63 0.09 -10.97
C LEU A 352 1.64 0.25 -12.10
N GLN A 353 1.19 0.40 -13.34
CA GLN A 353 2.07 0.59 -14.49
C GLN A 353 2.94 1.84 -14.31
N GLY A 354 2.33 2.95 -13.86
CA GLY A 354 3.06 4.21 -13.64
C GLY A 354 4.08 4.16 -12.51
N LEU A 355 3.91 3.30 -11.49
CA LEU A 355 4.91 3.09 -10.44
C LEU A 355 6.03 2.12 -10.88
N LEU A 356 5.69 1.05 -11.62
CA LEU A 356 6.65 0.05 -12.11
C LEU A 356 7.53 0.55 -13.27
N SER A 357 7.04 1.53 -14.02
CA SER A 357 7.72 2.15 -15.16
C SER A 357 8.11 3.60 -14.89
N SER A 358 7.99 4.08 -13.64
CA SER A 358 8.35 5.46 -13.27
C SER A 358 9.84 5.71 -13.44
N THR A 359 10.20 6.84 -14.07
CA THR A 359 11.60 7.29 -14.22
C THR A 359 11.95 8.46 -13.32
N SER A 360 10.96 9.13 -12.71
CA SER A 360 11.18 10.36 -11.95
C SER A 360 10.15 10.51 -10.82
N PRO A 361 10.50 10.10 -9.59
CA PRO A 361 11.66 9.27 -9.21
C PRO A 361 11.50 7.81 -9.64
N HIS A 362 12.62 7.16 -9.93
CA HIS A 362 12.68 5.75 -10.29
C HIS A 362 12.48 4.87 -9.04
N ILE A 363 11.42 4.04 -9.04
CA ILE A 363 11.06 3.20 -7.87
C ILE A 363 11.51 1.75 -8.06
N PHE A 364 11.42 1.23 -9.28
CA PHE A 364 11.83 -0.12 -9.62
C PHE A 364 12.79 -0.10 -10.81
N GLU A 365 13.87 -0.86 -10.71
CA GLU A 365 14.89 -1.03 -11.73
C GLU A 365 14.98 -2.49 -12.18
N GLY A 366 15.60 -2.74 -13.33
CA GLY A 366 15.73 -4.06 -13.94
C GLY A 366 14.78 -4.29 -15.11
N ALA A 367 15.06 -5.36 -15.86
CA ALA A 367 14.26 -5.78 -17.01
C ALA A 367 12.86 -6.25 -16.60
N LEU A 368 11.94 -6.33 -17.55
CA LEU A 368 10.61 -6.91 -17.31
C LEU A 368 10.77 -8.36 -16.82
N GLY A 369 10.08 -8.72 -15.73
CA GLY A 369 10.22 -10.03 -15.08
C GLY A 369 11.33 -10.09 -14.02
N HIS A 370 12.19 -9.06 -13.97
CA HIS A 370 13.35 -8.95 -13.08
C HIS A 370 13.36 -7.62 -12.33
N LYS A 371 12.21 -6.96 -12.19
CA LYS A 371 12.12 -5.67 -11.48
C LYS A 371 12.31 -5.86 -9.98
N ILE A 372 13.23 -5.07 -9.42
CA ILE A 372 13.49 -4.96 -7.97
C ILE A 372 13.47 -3.49 -7.54
N PRO A 373 13.26 -3.18 -6.25
CA PRO A 373 13.23 -1.81 -5.77
C PRO A 373 14.58 -1.12 -6.00
N VAL A 374 14.57 0.14 -6.43
CA VAL A 374 15.79 0.94 -6.52
C VAL A 374 16.38 1.10 -5.13
N HIS A 375 17.70 0.97 -4.97
CA HIS A 375 18.32 1.30 -3.68
C HIS A 375 18.33 2.81 -3.47
N SER A 376 17.46 3.32 -2.58
CA SER A 376 17.30 4.76 -2.36
C SER A 376 16.92 5.07 -0.92
N GLN A 377 17.90 5.58 -0.17
CA GLN A 377 17.71 5.99 1.22
C GLN A 377 16.62 7.06 1.35
N GLN A 378 16.54 7.99 0.40
CA GLN A 378 15.53 9.03 0.41
C GLN A 378 14.12 8.47 0.19
N ALA A 379 13.95 7.52 -0.72
CA ALA A 379 12.67 6.85 -0.93
C ALA A 379 12.24 6.03 0.30
N VAL A 380 13.20 5.41 1.01
CA VAL A 380 12.94 4.72 2.29
C VAL A 380 12.50 5.70 3.37
N LEU A 381 13.20 6.82 3.56
CA LEU A 381 12.85 7.84 4.55
C LEU A 381 11.49 8.48 4.28
N GLN A 382 11.13 8.59 3.00
CA GLN A 382 9.83 9.08 2.57
C GLN A 382 8.76 7.97 2.51
N GLU A 383 9.05 6.75 2.95
CA GLU A 383 8.12 5.61 2.96
C GLU A 383 7.48 5.33 1.59
N ILE A 384 8.21 5.57 0.50
CA ILE A 384 7.71 5.38 -0.86
C ILE A 384 7.44 3.90 -1.12
N TYR A 385 8.31 2.99 -0.68
CA TYR A 385 8.10 1.55 -0.85
C TYR A 385 6.92 1.04 -0.03
N LEU A 386 6.71 1.58 1.18
CA LEU A 386 5.53 1.27 1.99
C LEU A 386 4.24 1.70 1.27
N MET A 387 4.25 2.91 0.70
CA MET A 387 3.14 3.42 -0.12
C MET A 387 2.89 2.53 -1.34
N THR A 388 3.93 2.20 -2.10
CA THR A 388 3.85 1.31 -3.26
C THR A 388 3.28 -0.06 -2.88
N GLY A 389 3.68 -0.62 -1.74
CA GLY A 389 3.13 -1.87 -1.25
C GLY A 389 1.63 -1.79 -0.95
N LYS A 390 1.16 -0.66 -0.38
CA LYS A 390 -0.27 -0.42 -0.19
C LYS A 390 -1.02 -0.35 -1.52
N VAL A 391 -0.43 0.25 -2.55
CA VAL A 391 -1.02 0.29 -3.90
C VAL A 391 -1.18 -1.13 -4.46
N ILE A 392 -0.13 -1.95 -4.38
CA ILE A 392 -0.15 -3.36 -4.81
C ILE A 392 -1.24 -4.14 -4.07
N ALA A 393 -1.32 -4.01 -2.75
CA ALA A 393 -2.37 -4.66 -1.96
C ALA A 393 -3.78 -4.21 -2.37
N HIS A 394 -3.95 -2.90 -2.58
CA HIS A 394 -5.24 -2.32 -2.94
C HIS A 394 -5.71 -2.83 -4.31
N ALA A 395 -4.80 -2.85 -5.29
CA ALA A 395 -5.07 -3.36 -6.64
C ALA A 395 -5.37 -4.86 -6.65
N ALA A 396 -4.63 -5.65 -5.87
CA ALA A 396 -4.85 -7.08 -5.72
C ALA A 396 -6.23 -7.39 -5.11
N ILE A 397 -6.56 -6.78 -3.97
CA ILE A 397 -7.77 -7.13 -3.21
C ILE A 397 -9.06 -6.57 -3.84
N HIS A 398 -9.03 -5.33 -4.32
CA HIS A 398 -10.25 -4.63 -4.78
C HIS A 398 -10.36 -4.51 -6.30
N GLY A 399 -9.23 -4.48 -7.00
CA GLY A 399 -9.17 -4.42 -8.47
C GLY A 399 -9.08 -5.79 -9.14
N CYS A 400 -8.63 -6.82 -8.40
CA CYS A 400 -8.16 -8.08 -8.98
C CYS A 400 -7.15 -7.86 -10.12
N VAL A 401 -6.32 -6.82 -10.00
CA VAL A 401 -5.31 -6.47 -11.01
C VAL A 401 -3.97 -7.07 -10.59
N PRO A 402 -3.37 -7.95 -11.41
CA PRO A 402 -2.08 -8.55 -11.11
C PRO A 402 -0.94 -7.52 -11.23
N THR A 403 0.11 -7.72 -10.44
CA THR A 403 1.36 -6.96 -10.54
C THR A 403 2.38 -7.79 -11.32
N VAL A 404 2.48 -7.54 -12.63
CA VAL A 404 3.36 -8.28 -13.54
C VAL A 404 4.77 -7.68 -13.55
N GLY A 405 5.77 -8.52 -13.78
CA GLY A 405 7.14 -8.06 -14.10
C GLY A 405 8.08 -7.91 -12.92
N ILE A 406 7.67 -8.33 -11.72
CA ILE A 406 8.49 -8.33 -10.50
C ILE A 406 9.42 -9.55 -10.47
N ALA A 407 10.65 -9.36 -10.00
CA ALA A 407 11.63 -10.43 -9.84
C ALA A 407 11.16 -11.53 -8.87
N LYS A 408 11.44 -12.80 -9.21
CA LYS A 408 11.10 -13.96 -8.36
C LYS A 408 11.66 -13.87 -6.93
N PRO A 409 12.90 -13.40 -6.69
CA PRO A 409 13.42 -13.25 -5.34
C PRO A 409 12.64 -12.24 -4.51
N LEU A 410 12.18 -11.15 -5.12
CA LEU A 410 11.35 -10.15 -4.42
C LEU A 410 10.01 -10.75 -3.99
N ILE A 411 9.32 -11.45 -4.89
CA ILE A 411 8.06 -12.14 -4.57
C ILE A 411 8.28 -13.16 -3.45
N LYS A 412 9.37 -13.94 -3.53
CA LYS A 412 9.74 -14.92 -2.51
C LYS A 412 9.98 -14.27 -1.15
N TYR A 413 10.66 -13.13 -1.10
CA TYR A 413 10.86 -12.35 0.11
C TYR A 413 9.54 -11.79 0.66
N VAL A 414 8.70 -11.18 -0.17
CA VAL A 414 7.41 -10.61 0.25
C VAL A 414 6.55 -11.67 0.95
N VAL A 415 6.44 -12.86 0.35
CA VAL A 415 5.64 -13.97 0.88
C VAL A 415 6.26 -14.55 2.17
N SER A 416 7.57 -14.83 2.16
CA SER A 416 8.23 -15.54 3.26
C SER A 416 8.69 -14.66 4.42
N GLY A 417 9.02 -13.39 4.15
CA GLY A 417 9.74 -12.50 5.08
C GLY A 417 11.17 -12.96 5.37
N CYS A 418 11.72 -13.90 4.61
CA CYS A 418 13.00 -14.55 4.88
C CYS A 418 13.99 -14.27 3.73
N PRO A 419 15.05 -13.48 3.98
CA PRO A 419 16.09 -13.21 2.99
C PRO A 419 16.71 -14.50 2.43
N GLU A 420 16.99 -15.48 3.29
CA GLU A 420 17.65 -16.73 2.93
C GLU A 420 16.80 -17.57 1.97
N ALA A 421 15.47 -17.53 2.13
CA ALA A 421 14.55 -18.19 1.23
C ALA A 421 14.49 -17.51 -0.15
N ALA A 422 14.68 -16.19 -0.19
CA ALA A 422 14.75 -15.39 -1.42
C ALA A 422 16.07 -15.59 -2.15
N SER A 423 17.20 -15.66 -1.44
CA SER A 423 18.54 -15.89 -2.00
C SER A 423 18.63 -17.14 -2.88
N LYS A 424 17.86 -18.19 -2.56
CA LYS A 424 17.85 -19.46 -3.31
C LYS A 424 17.26 -19.38 -4.72
N VAL A 425 16.55 -18.30 -5.05
CA VAL A 425 15.88 -18.14 -6.34
C VAL A 425 16.45 -16.97 -7.16
N VAL A 426 17.55 -16.38 -6.70
CA VAL A 426 18.21 -15.26 -7.38
C VAL A 426 18.92 -15.77 -8.63
N THR A 427 18.77 -15.04 -9.73
CA THR A 427 19.48 -15.28 -10.99
C THR A 427 20.26 -14.04 -11.41
N ILE A 428 21.21 -14.22 -12.34
CA ILE A 428 22.01 -13.13 -12.88
C ILE A 428 21.14 -12.06 -13.57
N ASP A 429 20.00 -12.47 -14.11
CA ASP A 429 19.02 -11.59 -14.73
C ASP A 429 18.36 -10.60 -13.77
N ASP A 430 18.38 -10.90 -12.47
CA ASP A 430 17.86 -10.02 -11.42
C ASP A 430 18.80 -8.84 -11.11
N ILE A 431 20.03 -8.84 -11.64
CA ILE A 431 20.97 -7.72 -11.49
C ILE A 431 20.57 -6.60 -12.47
N PRO A 432 20.15 -5.42 -11.98
CA PRO A 432 19.63 -4.36 -12.84
C PRO A 432 20.74 -3.60 -13.59
N ASP A 433 21.92 -3.45 -12.96
CA ASP A 433 23.05 -2.72 -13.53
C ASP A 433 23.83 -3.64 -14.49
N PRO A 434 23.92 -3.29 -15.80
CA PRO A 434 24.59 -4.12 -16.79
C PRO A 434 26.10 -4.26 -16.56
N SER A 435 26.75 -3.24 -15.99
CA SER A 435 28.18 -3.29 -15.67
C SER A 435 28.44 -4.27 -14.54
N ILE A 436 27.63 -4.22 -13.47
CA ILE A 436 27.73 -5.16 -12.35
C ILE A 436 27.37 -6.58 -12.82
N ARG A 437 26.36 -6.73 -13.67
CA ARG A 437 25.98 -8.02 -14.25
C ARG A 437 27.16 -8.65 -14.99
N LYS A 438 27.83 -7.86 -15.84
CA LYS A 438 29.01 -8.29 -16.58
C LYS A 438 30.13 -8.75 -15.64
N ILE A 439 30.42 -8.00 -14.57
CA ILE A 439 31.43 -8.40 -13.57
C ILE A 439 31.09 -9.76 -12.96
N VAL A 440 29.84 -10.00 -12.58
CA VAL A 440 29.40 -11.29 -12.00
C VAL A 440 29.49 -12.44 -13.04
N GLU A 441 29.15 -12.15 -14.30
CA GLU A 441 29.33 -13.04 -15.45
C GLU A 441 30.81 -13.42 -15.66
N ASP A 442 31.69 -12.41 -15.66
CA ASP A 442 33.13 -12.56 -15.86
C ASP A 442 33.74 -13.38 -14.71
N ILE A 443 33.37 -13.10 -13.44
CA ILE A 443 33.79 -13.92 -12.28
C ILE A 443 33.36 -15.38 -12.44
N GLY A 444 32.10 -15.64 -12.83
CA GLY A 444 31.60 -17.01 -13.00
C GLY A 444 32.33 -17.79 -14.09
N ASN A 445 32.66 -17.11 -15.20
CA ASN A 445 33.25 -17.73 -16.39
C ASN A 445 34.78 -17.69 -16.41
N ALA A 446 35.43 -16.95 -15.50
CA ALA A 446 36.87 -16.72 -15.53
C ALA A 446 37.72 -17.99 -15.48
N ASP A 447 38.78 -17.98 -16.29
CA ASP A 447 39.92 -18.88 -16.21
C ASP A 447 41.00 -18.29 -15.28
N SER A 448 42.13 -19.00 -15.10
CA SER A 448 43.16 -18.56 -14.17
C SER A 448 43.77 -17.20 -14.52
N ASN A 449 43.87 -16.84 -15.80
CA ASN A 449 44.48 -15.58 -16.22
C ASN A 449 43.51 -14.42 -16.00
N LEU A 450 42.23 -14.59 -16.36
CA LEU A 450 41.20 -13.58 -16.14
C LEU A 450 40.97 -13.32 -14.64
N LEU A 451 41.18 -14.32 -13.78
CA LEU A 451 41.08 -14.13 -12.33
C LEU A 451 42.16 -13.19 -11.78
N ASP A 452 43.39 -13.24 -12.30
CA ASP A 452 44.45 -12.32 -11.87
C ASP A 452 44.15 -10.88 -12.30
N GLU A 453 43.59 -10.72 -13.51
CA GLU A 453 43.09 -9.43 -14.00
C GLU A 453 41.95 -8.89 -13.13
N LEU A 454 40.90 -9.69 -12.91
CA LEU A 454 39.75 -9.33 -12.07
C LEU A 454 40.15 -9.01 -10.62
N ASN A 455 41.11 -9.74 -10.05
CA ASN A 455 41.60 -9.47 -8.70
C ASN A 455 42.36 -8.14 -8.62
N SER A 456 42.96 -7.70 -9.72
CA SER A 456 43.70 -6.44 -9.80
C SER A 456 42.78 -5.23 -10.04
N GLU A 457 41.55 -5.46 -10.49
CA GLU A 457 40.56 -4.40 -10.72
C GLU A 457 39.99 -3.84 -9.41
N GLU A 458 40.19 -2.55 -9.17
CA GLU A 458 39.73 -1.86 -7.96
C GLU A 458 38.20 -1.88 -7.83
N GLU A 459 37.46 -1.79 -8.95
CA GLU A 459 36.00 -1.84 -8.95
C GLU A 459 35.50 -3.20 -8.43
N VAL A 460 36.08 -4.30 -8.91
CA VAL A 460 35.75 -5.67 -8.48
C VAL A 460 36.03 -5.83 -6.98
N GLN A 461 37.19 -5.39 -6.51
CA GLN A 461 37.55 -5.44 -5.10
C GLN A 461 36.60 -4.62 -4.22
N SER A 462 36.22 -3.42 -4.67
CA SER A 462 35.25 -2.58 -3.97
C SER A 462 33.89 -3.28 -3.83
N PHE A 463 33.41 -3.95 -4.89
CA PHE A 463 32.15 -4.68 -4.85
C PHE A 463 32.19 -5.91 -3.94
N ILE A 464 33.27 -6.69 -3.99
CA ILE A 464 33.47 -7.85 -3.10
C ILE A 464 33.44 -7.38 -1.63
N ASN A 465 34.19 -6.33 -1.31
CA ASN A 465 34.24 -5.75 0.04
C ASN A 465 32.86 -5.24 0.50
N GLN A 466 32.15 -4.51 -0.36
CA GLN A 466 30.80 -4.02 -0.05
C GLN A 466 29.79 -5.16 0.15
N SER A 467 29.96 -6.27 -0.56
CA SER A 467 29.05 -7.42 -0.45
C SER A 467 29.18 -8.20 0.84
N GLY A 468 30.24 -7.97 1.61
CA GLY A 468 30.55 -8.74 2.81
C GLY A 468 31.00 -10.17 2.50
N CYS A 469 31.45 -10.42 1.26
CA CYS A 469 32.05 -11.69 0.86
C CYS A 469 33.26 -11.99 1.75
N SER A 470 33.33 -13.21 2.29
CA SER A 470 34.41 -13.59 3.22
C SER A 470 35.75 -13.84 2.51
N GLN A 471 35.74 -13.96 1.19
CA GLN A 471 36.91 -14.27 0.37
C GLN A 471 37.45 -12.99 -0.28
N ALA A 472 38.65 -12.57 0.12
CA ALA A 472 39.29 -11.35 -0.41
C ALA A 472 39.90 -11.54 -1.81
N ILE A 473 40.16 -12.78 -2.23
CA ILE A 473 40.78 -13.11 -3.53
C ILE A 473 39.90 -14.11 -4.25
N ILE A 474 39.59 -13.82 -5.51
CA ILE A 474 38.84 -14.74 -6.39
C ILE A 474 39.82 -15.78 -6.93
N THR A 475 39.50 -17.04 -6.72
CA THR A 475 40.24 -18.21 -7.18
C THR A 475 39.31 -19.13 -7.96
N THR A 476 39.87 -20.05 -8.74
CA THR A 476 39.09 -21.05 -9.49
C THR A 476 38.18 -21.89 -8.60
N ASN A 477 38.56 -22.11 -7.34
CA ASN A 477 37.81 -22.90 -6.37
C ASN A 477 36.65 -22.15 -5.72
N ASN A 478 36.75 -20.81 -5.58
CA ASN A 478 35.75 -20.01 -4.86
C ASN A 478 34.92 -19.09 -5.78
N LYS A 479 35.27 -18.92 -7.06
CA LYS A 479 34.63 -17.96 -7.97
C LYS A 479 33.11 -18.04 -8.01
N ASN A 480 32.55 -19.26 -8.01
CA ASN A 480 31.10 -19.48 -8.04
C ASN A 480 30.42 -19.03 -6.74
N VAL A 481 31.09 -19.23 -5.61
CA VAL A 481 30.61 -18.79 -4.30
C VAL A 481 30.65 -17.26 -4.22
N VAL A 482 31.75 -16.65 -4.65
CA VAL A 482 31.89 -15.18 -4.69
C VAL A 482 30.82 -14.56 -5.59
N ALA A 483 30.65 -15.08 -6.82
CA ALA A 483 29.62 -14.60 -7.75
C ALA A 483 28.22 -14.69 -7.13
N PHE A 484 27.90 -15.81 -6.46
CA PHE A 484 26.62 -16.00 -5.79
C PHE A 484 26.43 -15.03 -4.61
N GLU A 485 27.42 -14.85 -3.75
CA GLU A 485 27.35 -13.93 -2.60
C GLU A 485 27.17 -12.48 -3.05
N VAL A 486 27.93 -12.05 -4.07
CA VAL A 486 27.79 -10.71 -4.67
C VAL A 486 26.40 -10.53 -5.26
N MET A 487 25.91 -11.50 -6.03
CA MET A 487 24.58 -11.47 -6.64
C MET A 487 23.47 -11.37 -5.58
N VAL A 488 23.55 -12.18 -4.52
CA VAL A 488 22.59 -12.13 -3.40
C VAL A 488 22.67 -10.81 -2.65
N TYR A 489 23.87 -10.28 -2.43
CA TYR A 489 24.04 -8.96 -1.80
C TYR A 489 23.36 -7.87 -2.63
N ILE A 490 23.66 -7.81 -3.93
CA ILE A 490 23.06 -6.81 -4.82
C ILE A 490 21.55 -6.95 -4.78
N VAL A 491 21.00 -8.11 -5.13
CA VAL A 491 19.55 -8.27 -5.33
C VAL A 491 18.76 -8.17 -4.03
N ILE A 492 19.30 -8.68 -2.91
CA ILE A 492 18.56 -8.80 -1.64
C ILE A 492 19.10 -7.87 -0.56
N PHE A 493 20.33 -8.09 -0.09
CA PHE A 493 20.79 -7.46 1.16
C PHE A 493 20.99 -5.94 1.05
N LYS A 494 21.49 -5.46 -0.10
CA LYS A 494 21.64 -4.04 -0.41
C LYS A 494 20.29 -3.29 -0.33
N ARG A 495 19.18 -3.97 -0.62
CA ARG A 495 17.83 -3.40 -0.74
C ARG A 495 16.87 -3.89 0.35
N ILE A 496 17.39 -4.46 1.44
CA ILE A 496 16.55 -5.15 2.42
C ILE A 496 15.53 -4.22 3.08
N ARG A 497 15.87 -2.93 3.28
CA ARG A 497 14.96 -1.95 3.88
C ARG A 497 13.81 -1.58 2.94
N GLU A 498 14.10 -1.45 1.66
CA GLU A 498 13.15 -1.19 0.58
C GLU A 498 12.18 -2.36 0.44
N MET A 499 12.72 -3.58 0.38
CA MET A 499 11.93 -4.81 0.32
C MET A 499 11.03 -4.97 1.55
N GLU A 500 11.54 -4.66 2.75
CA GLU A 500 10.79 -4.76 3.99
C GLU A 500 9.65 -3.73 4.06
N GLN A 501 9.90 -2.46 3.69
CA GLN A 501 8.82 -1.46 3.59
C GLN A 501 7.77 -1.86 2.55
N LEU A 502 8.19 -2.36 1.38
CA LEU A 502 7.28 -2.85 0.36
C LEU A 502 6.40 -3.98 0.92
N ARG A 503 7.01 -4.95 1.60
CA ARG A 503 6.29 -6.07 2.24
C ARG A 503 5.30 -5.59 3.31
N GLN A 504 5.68 -4.64 4.15
CA GLN A 504 4.78 -4.03 5.15
C GLN A 504 3.58 -3.34 4.47
N GLY A 505 3.81 -2.67 3.34
CA GLY A 505 2.75 -2.04 2.56
C GLY A 505 1.81 -3.08 1.96
N ILE A 506 2.36 -4.16 1.39
CA ILE A 506 1.58 -5.26 0.83
C ILE A 506 0.73 -5.95 1.92
N ASP A 507 1.29 -6.12 3.12
CA ASP A 507 0.57 -6.75 4.24
C ASP A 507 -0.44 -5.81 4.93
N SER A 508 -0.60 -4.56 4.48
CA SER A 508 -1.61 -3.62 5.02
C SER A 508 -3.05 -4.13 4.92
N LEU A 509 -3.31 -5.04 3.98
CA LEU A 509 -4.58 -5.76 3.82
C LEU A 509 -4.44 -7.26 4.11
N SER A 510 -3.45 -7.66 4.92
CA SER A 510 -3.13 -9.06 5.24
C SER A 510 -2.83 -9.95 4.03
N LEU A 511 -2.41 -9.36 2.91
CA LEU A 511 -2.15 -10.09 1.67
C LEU A 511 -0.96 -11.05 1.81
N CYS A 512 0.10 -10.71 2.56
CA CYS A 512 1.22 -11.63 2.76
C CYS A 512 0.78 -12.86 3.56
N THR A 513 -0.10 -12.68 4.55
CA THR A 513 -0.69 -13.79 5.33
C THR A 513 -1.54 -14.69 4.45
N LEU A 514 -2.27 -14.12 3.50
CA LEU A 514 -3.02 -14.88 2.51
C LEU A 514 -2.11 -15.73 1.62
N LEU A 515 -1.12 -15.10 1.00
CA LEU A 515 -0.24 -15.76 0.03
C LEU A 515 0.53 -16.92 0.66
N ARG A 516 0.85 -16.81 1.96
CA ARG A 516 1.43 -17.91 2.73
C ARG A 516 0.47 -19.08 2.90
N LYS A 517 -0.82 -18.80 3.13
CA LYS A 517 -1.85 -19.83 3.32
C LYS A 517 -2.25 -20.50 2.01
N TYR A 518 -2.33 -19.75 0.92
CA TYR A 518 -2.78 -20.22 -0.39
C TYR A 518 -1.70 -19.98 -1.45
N ARG A 519 -0.74 -20.90 -1.56
CA ARG A 519 0.43 -20.71 -2.43
C ARG A 519 0.10 -20.59 -3.92
N ASN A 520 -0.99 -21.20 -4.37
CA ASN A 520 -1.51 -21.07 -5.73
C ASN A 520 -1.91 -19.62 -6.07
N MET A 521 -2.21 -18.78 -5.08
CA MET A 521 -2.58 -17.38 -5.32
C MET A 521 -1.40 -16.48 -5.65
N VAL A 522 -0.16 -16.91 -5.40
CA VAL A 522 1.04 -16.13 -5.73
C VAL A 522 1.10 -15.86 -7.24
N GLN A 523 0.85 -16.88 -8.06
CA GLN A 523 0.84 -16.74 -9.53
C GLN A 523 -0.31 -15.88 -10.04
N ILE A 524 -1.41 -15.74 -9.27
CA ILE A 524 -2.54 -14.92 -9.68
C ILE A 524 -2.24 -13.43 -9.47
N PHE A 525 -1.64 -13.08 -8.32
CA PHE A 525 -1.34 -11.69 -8.00
C PHE A 525 0.01 -11.22 -8.54
N PHE A 526 0.96 -12.14 -8.71
CA PHE A 526 2.30 -11.90 -9.23
C PHE A 526 2.63 -12.93 -10.33
N PRO A 527 1.92 -12.93 -11.47
CA PRO A 527 2.23 -13.82 -12.57
C PRO A 527 3.58 -13.45 -13.20
N THR A 528 4.25 -14.46 -13.77
CA THR A 528 5.40 -14.26 -14.65
C THR A 528 4.96 -13.66 -16.00
N GLU A 529 5.91 -13.12 -16.77
CA GLU A 529 5.60 -12.59 -18.11
C GLU A 529 4.92 -13.65 -18.99
N ALA A 530 5.44 -14.88 -18.98
CA ALA A 530 4.89 -15.99 -19.75
C ALA A 530 3.45 -16.36 -19.33
N GLU A 531 3.13 -16.26 -18.03
CA GLU A 531 1.78 -16.52 -17.50
C GLU A 531 0.81 -15.36 -17.77
N SER A 532 1.32 -14.15 -18.04
CA SER A 532 0.50 -12.96 -18.32
C SER A 532 0.07 -12.82 -19.78
N VAL A 533 0.49 -13.72 -20.65
CA VAL A 533 0.13 -13.72 -22.08
C VAL A 533 -1.33 -14.14 -22.26
N ILE A 534 -2.11 -13.32 -22.97
CA ILE A 534 -3.52 -13.61 -23.26
C ILE A 534 -3.59 -14.40 -24.56
N THR A 535 -4.12 -15.61 -24.50
CA THR A 535 -4.40 -16.41 -25.70
C THR A 535 -5.74 -16.01 -26.31
N ILE A 536 -5.90 -16.25 -27.62
CA ILE A 536 -7.16 -15.95 -28.31
C ILE A 536 -8.31 -16.76 -27.78
N ASP A 537 -8.09 -18.00 -27.38
CA ASP A 537 -9.14 -18.84 -26.80
C ASP A 537 -9.70 -18.24 -25.51
N VAL A 538 -8.83 -17.64 -24.69
CA VAL A 538 -9.24 -16.90 -23.50
C VAL A 538 -10.00 -15.63 -23.89
N LEU A 539 -9.50 -14.87 -24.87
CA LEU A 539 -10.15 -13.64 -25.34
C LEU A 539 -11.56 -13.92 -25.90
N LYS A 540 -11.72 -14.96 -26.73
CA LYS A 540 -13.01 -15.44 -27.27
C LYS A 540 -14.00 -15.78 -26.16
N LYS A 541 -13.55 -16.46 -25.10
CA LYS A 541 -14.41 -16.81 -23.94
C LYS A 541 -14.89 -15.58 -23.16
N ILE A 542 -14.15 -14.47 -23.19
CA ILE A 542 -14.45 -13.25 -22.43
C ILE A 542 -15.28 -12.23 -23.24
N LEU A 543 -15.16 -12.25 -24.57
CA LEU A 543 -15.91 -11.38 -25.46
C LEU A 543 -17.41 -11.62 -25.29
N LYS A 544 -18.08 -10.67 -24.63
CA LYS A 544 -19.54 -10.62 -24.56
C LYS A 544 -20.04 -9.87 -25.78
N SER A 545 -20.84 -10.53 -26.61
CA SER A 545 -21.50 -9.93 -27.75
C SER A 545 -22.96 -10.36 -27.77
N GLU A 546 -23.85 -9.44 -28.12
CA GLU A 546 -25.27 -9.70 -28.33
C GLU A 546 -25.64 -9.20 -29.73
N PRO A 547 -25.15 -9.87 -30.81
CA PRO A 547 -25.40 -9.42 -32.18
C PRO A 547 -26.90 -9.49 -32.49
N GLN A 548 -27.48 -8.36 -32.90
CA GLN A 548 -28.93 -8.25 -33.12
C GLN A 548 -29.29 -8.44 -34.59
N THR A 549 -28.40 -8.06 -35.50
CA THR A 549 -28.57 -8.16 -36.95
C THR A 549 -27.67 -9.24 -37.56
N ASP A 550 -27.99 -9.71 -38.77
CA ASP A 550 -27.10 -10.64 -39.47
C ASP A 550 -25.78 -9.96 -39.89
N ASP A 551 -25.79 -8.65 -40.12
CA ASP A 551 -24.58 -7.86 -40.33
C ASP A 551 -23.70 -7.85 -39.06
N ASP A 552 -24.27 -7.70 -37.87
CA ASP A 552 -23.51 -7.77 -36.60
C ASP A 552 -22.86 -9.14 -36.42
N LYS A 553 -23.56 -10.23 -36.79
CA LYS A 553 -23.01 -11.58 -36.74
C LYS A 553 -21.83 -11.74 -37.71
N ASN A 554 -21.98 -11.22 -38.93
CA ASN A 554 -20.91 -11.23 -39.93
C ASN A 554 -19.70 -10.41 -39.45
N THR A 555 -19.93 -9.21 -38.91
CA THR A 555 -18.86 -8.37 -38.33
C THR A 555 -18.16 -9.05 -37.17
N LEU A 556 -18.91 -9.68 -36.25
CA LEU A 556 -18.31 -10.45 -35.16
C LEU A 556 -17.47 -11.62 -35.70
N GLN A 557 -17.96 -12.33 -36.71
CA GLN A 557 -17.22 -13.44 -37.34
C GLN A 557 -15.93 -12.95 -38.01
N PHE A 558 -15.98 -11.83 -38.74
CA PHE A 558 -14.78 -11.21 -39.32
C PHE A 558 -13.80 -10.75 -38.25
N PHE A 559 -14.29 -10.21 -37.13
CA PHE A 559 -13.45 -9.81 -36.01
C PHE A 559 -12.77 -11.00 -35.34
N ILE A 560 -13.51 -12.08 -35.08
CA ILE A 560 -12.92 -13.31 -34.51
C ILE A 560 -11.87 -13.91 -35.45
N ARG A 561 -12.16 -13.97 -36.75
CA ARG A 561 -11.20 -14.44 -37.75
C ARG A 561 -9.96 -13.55 -37.81
N TYR A 562 -10.14 -12.23 -37.76
CA TYR A 562 -9.02 -11.28 -37.69
C TYR A 562 -8.14 -11.55 -36.47
N LEU A 563 -8.74 -11.78 -35.30
CA LEU A 563 -7.99 -12.14 -34.10
C LEU A 563 -7.17 -13.41 -34.35
N GLU A 564 -7.79 -14.50 -34.83
CA GLU A 564 -7.09 -15.76 -35.15
C GLU A 564 -5.88 -15.53 -36.06
N GLU A 565 -6.08 -14.82 -37.17
CA GLU A 565 -5.03 -14.47 -38.13
C GLU A 565 -3.92 -13.59 -37.51
N VAL A 566 -4.23 -12.79 -36.47
CA VAL A 566 -3.22 -12.06 -35.71
C VAL A 566 -2.41 -13.01 -34.84
N SER A 567 -3.01 -13.96 -34.11
CA SER A 567 -2.24 -14.88 -33.25
C SER A 567 -1.24 -15.78 -33.98
N GLU A 568 -1.51 -16.08 -35.25
CA GLU A 568 -0.65 -16.94 -36.06
C GLU A 568 0.63 -16.21 -36.53
N ARG A 569 0.68 -14.88 -36.41
CA ARG A 569 1.86 -14.09 -36.76
C ARG A 569 2.93 -14.23 -35.67
N LYS A 570 4.23 -14.28 -36.05
CA LYS A 570 5.36 -14.30 -35.10
C LYS A 570 5.37 -13.12 -34.11
N GLU A 571 4.74 -12.00 -34.47
CA GLU A 571 4.57 -10.79 -33.65
C GLU A 571 3.21 -10.74 -32.91
N GLY A 572 2.35 -11.73 -33.15
CA GLY A 572 0.93 -11.76 -32.80
C GLY A 572 0.59 -12.27 -31.40
N ILE A 573 1.60 -12.47 -30.56
CA ILE A 573 1.36 -12.74 -29.15
C ILE A 573 0.74 -11.47 -28.57
N VAL A 574 -0.54 -11.52 -28.24
CA VAL A 574 -1.21 -10.51 -27.41
C VAL A 574 -0.58 -10.62 -26.02
N LYS A 575 0.61 -10.03 -25.87
CA LYS A 575 1.18 -9.77 -24.56
C LYS A 575 0.16 -8.89 -23.83
N CYS A 576 0.17 -8.92 -22.50
CA CYS A 576 -0.45 -7.86 -21.74
C CYS A 576 0.38 -6.58 -22.03
N VAL A 577 0.17 -5.99 -23.21
CA VAL A 577 0.99 -4.91 -23.75
C VAL A 577 0.78 -3.72 -22.85
N GLU A 578 1.89 -3.19 -22.33
CA GLU A 578 1.94 -1.82 -21.81
C GLU A 578 1.25 -0.92 -22.82
N LEU A 579 0.04 -0.45 -22.52
CA LEU A 579 -0.61 0.60 -23.30
C LEU A 579 0.31 1.82 -23.25
N LYS A 580 1.20 1.95 -24.24
CA LYS A 580 1.85 3.22 -24.53
C LYS A 580 0.75 4.11 -25.04
N HIS A 581 0.33 5.06 -24.22
CA HIS A 581 -0.55 6.14 -24.67
C HIS A 581 0.15 6.91 -25.79
N SER A 582 -0.08 6.52 -27.04
CA SER A 582 -0.05 7.47 -28.14
C SER A 582 -1.30 8.31 -28.00
N VAL A 583 -1.17 9.50 -27.40
CA VAL A 583 -2.14 10.57 -27.60
C VAL A 583 -2.00 10.99 -29.07
N ALA A 584 -2.64 10.22 -29.96
CA ALA A 584 -2.90 10.68 -31.31
C ALA A 584 -4.07 11.65 -31.19
N SER A 585 -3.74 12.93 -31.07
CA SER A 585 -4.65 14.02 -31.38
C SER A 585 -5.09 13.87 -32.84
N TYR A 586 -6.17 13.14 -33.09
CA TYR A 586 -6.90 13.23 -34.34
C TYR A 586 -7.69 14.54 -34.31
N GLY A 587 -7.01 15.61 -34.71
CA GLY A 587 -7.70 16.75 -35.32
C GLY A 587 -8.23 16.30 -36.68
N GLY A 588 -9.53 16.40 -36.88
CA GLY A 588 -10.19 15.99 -38.11
C GLY A 588 -11.48 16.76 -38.33
N GLN A 589 -11.33 17.88 -39.03
CA GLN A 589 -12.29 18.66 -39.84
C GLN A 589 -13.49 19.32 -39.17
#